data_AF-A0A496SGY3-F1
#
_entry.id   AF-A0A496SGY3-F1
#
_cell.length_a   1.000
_cell.length_b   1.000
_cell.length_c   1.000
_cell.angle_alpha   90.00
_cell.angle_beta   90.00
_cell.angle_gamma   90.00
#
_symmetry.space_group_name_H-M   'P 1'
#
loop_
_entity.id
_entity.type
_entity.pdbx_description
1 polymer ?
#
loop_
_entity_poly.entity_id
_entity_poly.type
_entity_poly.pdbx_seq_one_letter_code
_entity_poly.pdbx_strand_id
1 'polypeptide(L)' 'MALTALEIYKHLPKTNCRECGFPTCLAFAMQLAAKRASLDQCPHVSEEARAALEGAS' A
#
# COMPACT_ATOMS: atom_id res chain seq x y z
N MET A 1 -13.85 -1.35 9.14
CA MET A 1 -14.21 -0.50 7.98
C MET A 1 -13.17 -0.78 6.91
N ALA A 2 -13.55 -0.86 5.63
CA ALA A 2 -12.54 -1.02 4.58
C ALA A 2 -11.60 0.20 4.59
N LEU A 3 -10.29 -0.03 4.65
CA LEU A 3 -9.29 1.03 4.56
C LEU A 3 -9.46 1.80 3.24
N THR A 4 -9.47 3.12 3.33
CA THR A 4 -9.44 3.98 2.14
C THR A 4 -8.05 3.99 1.52
N ALA A 5 -7.98 4.28 0.22
CA ALA A 5 -6.70 4.43 -0.48
C ALA A 5 -5.79 5.49 0.19
N LEU A 6 -6.37 6.53 0.78
CA LEU A 6 -5.63 7.57 1.49
C LEU A 6 -5.04 7.07 2.82
N GLU A 7 -5.76 6.23 3.56
CA GLU A 7 -5.24 5.61 4.79
C GLU A 7 -4.09 4.68 4.46
N ILE A 8 -4.24 3.82 3.45
CA ILE A 8 -3.17 2.94 2.99
C ILE A 8 -1.95 3.75 2.56
N TYR A 9 -2.16 4.79 1.75
CA TYR A 9 -1.08 5.66 1.26
C TYR A 9 -0.28 6.33 2.38
N LYS A 10 -0.88 6.62 3.55
CA LYS A 10 -0.15 7.21 4.69
C LYS A 10 0.94 6.29 5.22
N HIS A 11 0.72 4.97 5.16
CA HIS A 11 1.64 3.94 5.62
C HIS A 11 2.66 3.51 4.56
N LEU A 12 2.43 3.83 3.29
CA LEU A 12 3.38 3.50 2.22
C LEU A 12 4.64 4.40 2.28
N PRO A 13 5.77 3.95 1.68
CA PRO A 13 7.04 4.69 1.67
C PRO A 13 7.02 6.02 0.90
N LYS A 14 6.00 6.25 0.04
CA LYS A 14 5.82 7.46 -0.78
C LYS A 14 7.00 7.79 -1.71
N THR A 15 7.85 6.82 -2.02
CA THR A 15 9.00 6.99 -2.91
C THR A 15 8.62 7.08 -4.38
N ASN A 16 7.44 6.58 -4.76
CA ASN A 16 6.98 6.45 -6.15
C ASN A 16 8.02 5.77 -7.07
N CYS A 17 8.77 4.79 -6.53
CA CYS A 17 9.84 4.06 -7.22
C CYS A 17 9.39 3.22 -8.42
N ARG A 18 8.10 2.84 -8.47
CA ARG A 18 7.49 1.98 -9.50
C ARG A 18 7.97 0.53 -9.52
N GLU A 19 8.74 0.10 -8.53
CA GLU A 19 9.22 -1.28 -8.42
C GLU A 19 8.10 -2.30 -8.18
N CYS A 20 6.96 -1.85 -7.64
CA CYS A 20 5.74 -2.64 -7.51
C CYS A 20 4.89 -2.72 -8.80
N GLY A 21 5.34 -2.11 -9.91
CA GLY A 21 4.63 -2.08 -11.20
C GLY A 21 3.54 -1.00 -11.30
N PHE A 22 3.38 -0.14 -10.29
CA PHE A 22 2.42 0.96 -10.30
C PHE A 22 3.09 2.32 -10.50
N PRO A 23 2.44 3.28 -11.19
CA PRO A 23 3.05 4.57 -11.53
C PRO A 23 3.33 5.45 -10.30
N THR A 24 2.57 5.29 -9.21
CA THR A 24 2.73 6.00 -7.94
C THR A 24 2.34 5.12 -6.75
N CYS A 25 2.82 5.46 -5.55
CA CYS A 25 2.40 4.81 -4.31
C CYS A 25 0.90 5.01 -4.04
N LEU A 26 0.32 6.14 -4.47
CA LEU A 26 -1.13 6.35 -4.36
C LEU A 26 -1.91 5.40 -5.28
N ALA A 27 -1.44 5.19 -6.52
CA ALA A 27 -2.06 4.23 -7.43
C ALA A 27 -1.99 2.80 -6.86
N PHE A 28 -0.85 2.42 -6.27
CA PHE A 28 -0.71 1.15 -5.56
C PHE A 28 -1.69 1.05 -4.38
N ALA A 29 -1.81 2.10 -3.56
CA ALA A 29 -2.75 2.15 -2.44
C ALA A 29 -4.22 1.99 -2.87
N MET A 30 -4.60 2.57 -4.02
CA MET A 30 -5.94 2.37 -4.59
C MET A 30 -6.20 0.90 -4.95
N GLN A 31 -5.20 0.21 -5.49
CA GLN A 31 -5.33 -1.21 -5.85
C GLN A 31 -5.35 -2.12 -4.62
N LEU A 32 -4.60 -1.77 -3.57
CA LEU A 32 -4.69 -2.44 -2.27
C LEU A 32 -6.10 -2.25 -1.66
N ALA A 33 -6.63 -1.04 -1.65
CA ALA A 33 -7.99 -0.75 -1.14
C ALA A 33 -9.07 -1.52 -1.93
N ALA A 34 -8.85 -1.72 -3.23
CA ALA A 34 -9.73 -2.51 -4.10
C ALA A 34 -9.49 -4.03 -4.02
N LYS A 35 -8.54 -4.50 -3.18
CA LYS A 35 -8.09 -5.91 -3.10
C LYS A 35 -7.63 -6.49 -4.44
N ARG A 36 -7.07 -5.65 -5.31
CA ARG A 36 -6.52 -6.01 -6.64
C ARG A 36 -5.00 -6.13 -6.67
N ALA A 37 -4.34 -5.82 -5.56
CA ALA A 37 -2.90 -5.91 -5.36
C ALA A 37 -2.61 -6.48 -3.96
N SER A 38 -1.40 -7.00 -3.76
CA SER A 38 -0.90 -7.41 -2.43
C SER A 38 0.19 -6.45 -1.95
N LEU A 39 0.26 -6.23 -0.63
CA LEU A 39 1.30 -5.41 -0.01
C LEU A 39 2.71 -5.95 -0.27
N ASP A 40 2.84 -7.27 -0.45
CA ASP A 40 4.09 -7.98 -0.78
C ASP A 40 4.73 -7.50 -2.09
N GLN A 41 3.95 -6.86 -2.97
CA GLN A 41 4.47 -6.32 -4.23
C GLN A 41 5.34 -5.07 -4.03
N CYS A 42 5.29 -4.42 -2.87
CA CYS A 42 6.13 -3.26 -2.58
C CYS A 42 7.41 -3.68 -1.86
N PRO A 43 8.59 -3.61 -2.50
CA PRO A 43 9.85 -4.06 -1.89
C PRO A 43 10.36 -3.13 -0.78
N HIS A 44 9.74 -1.95 -0.61
CA HIS A 44 10.15 -0.94 0.37
C HIS A 44 9.15 -0.77 1.50
N VAL A 45 8.07 -1.56 1.55
CA VAL A 45 7.13 -1.47 2.67
C VAL A 45 7.85 -1.89 3.96
N SER A 46 7.68 -1.11 5.02
CA SER A 46 8.25 -1.46 6.32
C SER A 46 7.36 -2.48 7.04
N GLU A 47 7.95 -3.25 7.96
CA GLU A 47 7.20 -4.22 8.76
C GLU A 47 6.11 -3.52 9.61
N GLU A 48 6.36 -2.30 10.08
CA GLU A 48 5.35 -1.52 10.82
C GLU A 48 4.17 -1.13 9.93
N ALA A 49 4.44 -0.74 8.68
CA ALA A 49 3.40 -0.45 7.70
C ALA A 49 2.60 -1.71 7.35
N ARG A 50 3.26 -2.86 7.24
CA ARG A 50 2.60 -4.16 7.05
C ARG A 50 1.67 -4.49 8.21
N ALA A 51 2.15 -4.44 9.44
CA ALA A 51 1.35 -4.73 10.62
C ALA A 51 0.13 -3.79 10.75
N ALA A 52 0.31 -2.49 10.44
CA ALA A 52 -0.78 -1.51 10.48
C ALA A 52 -1.87 -1.79 9.43
N LEU A 53 -1.51 -2.28 8.24
CA LEU A 53 -2.45 -2.55 7.15
C LEU A 53 -3.11 -3.93 7.28
N GLU A 54 -2.42 -4.93 7.83
CA GLU A 54 -2.97 -6.26 8.12
C GLU A 54 -3.95 -6.23 9.30
N GLY A 55 -3.64 -5.47 10.36
CA GLY A 55 -4.51 -5.35 11.54
C GLY A 55 -5.79 -4.54 11.33
N ALA A 56 -5.92 -3.87 10.20
CA ALA A 56 -7.07 -3.03 9.84
C ALA A 56 -8.04 -3.69 8.84
N SER A 57 -7.79 -4.96 8.46
CA SER A 57 -8.65 -5.77 7.58
C SER A 57 -9.78 -6.48 8.30
#